data_AF-A0A6G6WST2-F1
#
_entry.id   AF-A0A6G6WST2-F1
#
_cell.length_a   1.000
_cell.length_b   1.000
_cell.length_c   1.000
_cell.angle_alpha   90.00
_cell.angle_beta   90.00
_cell.angle_gamma   90.00
#
_symmetry.space_group_name_H-M   'P 1'
#
loop_
_entity.id
_entity.type
_entity.pdbx_description
1 polymer ?
#
loop_
_entity_poly.entity_id
_entity_poly.type
_entity_poly.pdbx_seq_one_letter_code
_entity_poly.pdbx_strand_id
1 'polypeptide(L)'
;MKSILVAVSGTKTDDAVLGAAYAIAKPLNAHIDFLHSPINAINPADYNPHVEFARGDAVELALRTTLLNAKDAIANARSHVSRFSR
;
A
#
# COMPACT_ATOMS: atom_id res chain seq x y z
N MET A 1 18.58 17.27 -9.20
CA MET A 1 18.44 15.89 -8.69
C MET A 1 17.07 15.38 -9.11
N LYS A 2 16.98 14.23 -9.79
CA LYS A 2 15.69 13.66 -10.23
C LYS A 2 15.28 12.60 -9.23
N SER A 3 14.01 12.58 -8.83
CA SER A 3 13.47 11.54 -7.97
C SER A 3 12.16 10.98 -8.53
N ILE A 4 11.90 9.72 -8.22
CA ILE A 4 10.66 9.01 -8.51
C ILE A 4 10.04 8.65 -7.17
N LEU A 5 8.83 9.15 -6.91
CA LEU A 5 8.06 8.77 -5.74
C LEU A 5 7.25 7.51 -6.04
N VAL A 6 7.42 6.50 -5.21
CA VAL A 6 6.75 5.21 -5.32
C VAL A 6 5.83 5.01 -4.12
N ALA A 7 4.52 4.94 -4.40
CA ALA A 7 3.55 4.55 -3.40
C ALA A 7 3.57 3.03 -3.19
N VAL A 8 3.77 2.59 -1.96
CA VAL A 8 3.74 1.18 -1.56
C VAL A 8 2.50 0.91 -0.71
N SER A 9 1.80 -0.18 -1.03
CA SER A 9 0.52 -0.55 -0.42
C SER A 9 0.67 -1.47 0.78
N GLY A 10 1.80 -2.17 0.92
CA GLY A 10 1.98 -3.24 1.90
C GLY A 10 1.40 -4.58 1.48
N THR A 11 1.05 -4.72 0.20
CA THR A 11 0.50 -5.95 -0.37
C THR A 11 1.45 -6.54 -1.41
N LYS A 12 1.16 -7.74 -1.92
CA LYS A 12 1.99 -8.43 -2.92
C LYS A 12 2.16 -7.66 -4.22
N THR A 13 1.30 -6.67 -4.50
CA THR A 13 1.43 -5.85 -5.71
C THR A 13 2.64 -4.93 -5.67
N ASP A 14 3.20 -4.67 -4.49
CA ASP A 14 4.38 -3.80 -4.32
C ASP A 14 5.59 -4.31 -5.10
N ASP A 15 5.77 -5.63 -5.24
CA ASP A 15 6.89 -6.21 -5.98
C ASP A 15 6.93 -5.74 -7.44
N ALA A 16 5.77 -5.69 -8.10
CA ALA A 16 5.65 -5.24 -9.48
C ALA A 16 5.92 -3.73 -9.60
N VAL A 17 5.40 -2.94 -8.67
CA VAL A 17 5.57 -1.47 -8.64
C VAL A 17 7.04 -1.10 -8.39
N LEU A 18 7.70 -1.76 -7.43
CA LEU A 18 9.10 -1.55 -7.11
C LEU A 18 10.01 -1.94 -8.29
N GLY A 19 9.73 -3.07 -8.94
CA GLY A 19 10.45 -3.50 -10.14
C GLY A 19 10.33 -2.50 -11.30
N ALA A 20 9.13 -1.99 -11.54
CA ALA A 20 8.91 -0.96 -12.56
C ALA A 20 9.63 0.35 -12.24
N ALA A 21 9.56 0.81 -10.99
CA ALA A 21 10.27 2.01 -10.54
C ALA A 21 11.78 1.88 -10.72
N TYR A 22 12.37 0.72 -10.41
CA TYR A 22 13.78 0.45 -10.62
C TYR A 22 14.19 0.54 -12.09
N ALA A 23 13.40 -0.11 -12.97
CA ALA A 23 13.67 -0.15 -14.40
C ALA A 23 13.69 1.26 -15.03
N ILE A 24 12.88 2.18 -14.48
CA ILE A 24 12.82 3.58 -14.93
C ILE A 24 13.92 4.42 -14.25
N ALA A 25 14.15 4.24 -12.96
CA ALA A 25 15.11 5.05 -12.20
C ALA A 25 16.56 4.84 -12.68
N LYS A 26 16.93 3.60 -13.02
CA LYS A 26 18.27 3.22 -13.44
C LYS A 26 18.80 4.00 -14.66
N PRO A 27 18.10 4.03 -15.82
CA PRO A 27 18.57 4.82 -16.96
C PRO A 27 18.54 6.33 -16.72
N LEU A 28 17.69 6.81 -15.79
CA LEU A 28 17.55 8.24 -15.49
C LEU A 28 18.52 8.73 -14.41
N ASN A 29 19.30 7.83 -13.81
CA ASN A 29 20.10 8.08 -12.60
C ASN A 29 19.29 8.84 -11.54
N ALA A 30 18.05 8.39 -11.33
CA ALA A 30 17.09 9.03 -10.43
C ALA A 30 17.08 8.35 -9.05
N HIS A 31 16.86 9.14 -8.01
CA HIS A 31 16.57 8.61 -6.67
C HIS A 31 15.16 8.00 -6.63
N ILE A 32 14.95 6.99 -5.79
CA ILE A 32 13.62 6.42 -5.57
C ILE A 32 13.22 6.71 -4.12
N ASP A 33 12.13 7.45 -3.96
CA ASP A 33 11.52 7.76 -2.67
C ASP A 33 10.31 6.85 -2.46
N PHE A 34 10.15 6.30 -1.26
CA PHE A 34 9.03 5.41 -0.94
C PHE A 34 8.03 6.10 -0.01
N LEU A 35 6.74 5.96 -0.30
CA LEU A 35 5.65 6.45 0.52
C LEU A 35 4.65 5.33 0.80
N HIS A 36 4.42 5.03 2.08
CA HIS A 36 3.28 4.25 2.52
C HIS A 36 2.30 5.17 3.24
N SER A 37 1.04 5.21 2.82
CA SER A 37 -0.02 5.91 3.53
C SER A 37 -0.90 4.89 4.25
N PRO A 38 -0.86 4.82 5.60
CA PRO A 38 -1.75 3.94 6.34
C PRO A 38 -3.20 4.39 6.19
N ILE A 39 -4.11 3.43 6.00
CA ILE A 39 -5.56 3.66 5.90
C ILE A 39 -6.12 3.95 7.30
N ASN A 40 -5.69 5.05 7.91
CA ASN A 40 -6.18 5.53 9.20
C ASN A 40 -7.02 6.81 9.07
N ALA A 41 -7.23 7.30 7.84
CA ALA A 41 -7.94 8.55 7.55
C ALA A 41 -8.91 8.46 6.36
N ILE A 42 -9.14 7.26 5.82
CA ILE A 42 -9.98 7.05 4.63
C ILE A 42 -11.23 6.29 5.06
N ASN A 43 -12.40 6.71 4.59
CA ASN A 43 -13.63 6.00 4.85
C ASN A 43 -13.52 4.61 4.21
N PRO A 44 -13.61 3.50 4.96
CA PRO A 44 -13.46 2.15 4.40
C PRO A 44 -14.46 1.84 3.28
N ALA A 45 -15.58 2.57 3.21
CA ALA A 45 -16.53 2.51 2.10
C ALA A 45 -15.87 2.86 0.75
N ASP A 46 -14.88 3.76 0.73
CA ASP A 46 -14.18 4.19 -0.48
C ASP A 46 -13.36 3.06 -1.13
N TYR A 47 -12.98 2.04 -0.35
CA TYR A 47 -12.19 0.89 -0.81
C TYR A 47 -12.99 -0.41 -0.93
N ASN A 48 -14.23 -0.44 -0.43
CA ASN A 48 -15.11 -1.59 -0.49
C ASN A 48 -16.52 -1.13 -0.88
N PRO A 49 -16.81 -0.94 -2.18
CA PRO A 49 -18.13 -0.49 -2.64
C PRO A 49 -19.26 -1.46 -2.26
N HIS A 50 -18.94 -2.70 -1.89
CA HIS A 50 -19.91 -3.68 -1.42
C HIS A 50 -20.34 -3.50 0.04
N VAL A 51 -19.62 -2.69 0.83
CA VAL A 51 -19.97 -2.39 2.23
C VAL A 51 -21.27 -1.58 2.33
N GLU A 52 -21.64 -0.81 1.30
CA GLU A 52 -22.92 -0.10 1.25
C GLU A 52 -24.14 -1.03 1.25
N PHE A 53 -23.98 -2.26 0.77
CA PHE A 53 -25.04 -3.27 0.71
C PHE A 53 -25.05 -4.21 1.92
N ALA A 54 -23.93 -4.31 2.62
CA ALA A 54 -23.85 -5.11 3.83
C ALA A 54 -24.62 -4.41 4.96
N ARG A 55 -25.38 -5.17 5.76
CA ARG A 55 -26.09 -4.69 6.95
C ARG A 55 -25.75 -5.55 8.14
N GLY A 56 -25.78 -4.96 9.34
CA GLY A 56 -25.57 -5.66 10.61
C GLY A 56 -24.13 -6.11 10.83
N ASP A 57 -23.94 -7.12 11.66
CA ASP A 57 -22.65 -7.58 12.21
C ASP A 57 -21.59 -7.92 11.13
N ALA A 58 -22.02 -8.27 9.92
CA ALA A 58 -21.12 -8.56 8.80
C ALA A 58 -20.33 -7.32 8.33
N VAL A 59 -20.94 -6.12 8.39
CA VAL A 59 -20.27 -4.85 8.07
C VAL A 59 -19.21 -4.57 9.13
N GLU A 60 -19.58 -4.67 10.40
CA GLU A 60 -18.68 -4.41 11.51
C GLU A 60 -17.47 -5.35 11.48
N LEU A 61 -17.71 -6.63 11.20
CA LEU A 61 -16.64 -7.61 11.01
C LEU A 61 -15.74 -7.25 9.82
N ALA A 62 -16.31 -6.94 8.65
CA ALA A 62 -15.54 -6.55 7.48
C ALA A 62 -14.67 -5.32 7.75
N LEU A 63 -15.22 -4.28 8.38
CA LEU A 63 -14.51 -3.07 8.75
C LEU A 63 -13.39 -3.33 9.76
N ARG A 64 -13.63 -4.15 10.78
CA ARG A 64 -12.61 -4.56 11.76
C ARG A 64 -11.50 -5.36 11.11
N THR A 65 -11.83 -6.30 10.23
CA THR A 65 -10.85 -7.07 9.46
C THR A 65 -10.04 -6.17 8.54
N THR A 66 -10.66 -5.22 7.84
CA THR A 66 -9.95 -4.23 7.02
C THR A 66 -8.99 -3.38 7.86
N LEU A 67 -9.40 -2.93 9.06
CA LEU A 67 -8.55 -2.16 9.96
C LEU A 67 -7.35 -2.97 10.48
N LEU A 68 -7.55 -4.26 10.80
CA LEU A 68 -6.46 -5.16 11.18
C LEU A 68 -5.47 -5.33 10.02
N ASN A 69 -5.98 -5.61 8.82
CA ASN A 69 -5.17 -5.76 7.61
C ASN A 69 -4.39 -4.47 7.28
N ALA A 70 -4.94 -3.28 7.57
CA ALA A 70 -4.27 -2.01 7.35
C ALA A 70 -3.06 -1.81 8.28
N LYS A 71 -3.09 -2.32 9.51
CA LYS A 71 -1.93 -2.30 10.42
C LYS A 71 -0.83 -3.23 9.93
N ASP A 72 -1.19 -4.41 9.46
CA ASP A 72 -0.24 -5.37 8.88
C ASP A 72 0.38 -4.82 7.59
N ALA A 73 -0.39 -4.08 6.80
CA ALA A 73 0.09 -3.43 5.58
C ALA A 73 1.26 -2.45 5.83
N ILE A 74 1.28 -1.74 6.96
CA ILE A 74 2.41 -0.85 7.31
C ILE A 74 3.70 -1.64 7.50
N ALA A 75 3.63 -2.73 8.27
CA ALA A 75 4.77 -3.59 8.54
C ALA A 75 5.26 -4.27 7.26
N ASN A 76 4.31 -4.74 6.43
CA ASN A 76 4.60 -5.37 5.14
C ASN A 76 5.22 -4.38 4.15
N ALA A 77 4.70 -3.15 4.03
CA ALA A 77 5.24 -2.12 3.15
C ALA A 77 6.70 -1.82 3.52
N ARG A 78 6.99 -1.67 4.82
CA ARG A 78 8.36 -1.49 5.31
C ARG A 78 9.25 -2.67 4.96
N SER A 79 8.73 -3.90 5.10
CA SER A 79 9.46 -5.13 4.76
C SER A 79 9.79 -5.21 3.27
N HIS A 80 8.82 -4.94 2.39
CA HIS A 80 9.00 -4.95 0.93
C HIS A 80 10.06 -3.94 0.50
N VAL A 81 9.99 -2.69 0.98
CA VAL A 81 10.99 -1.66 0.68
C VAL A 81 12.37 -2.08 1.20
N SER A 82 12.46 -2.58 2.44
CA SER A 82 13.73 -3.03 3.03
C SER A 82 14.36 -4.20 2.27
N ARG A 83 13.54 -5.10 1.73
CA ARG A 83 14.00 -6.23 0.91
C ARG A 83 14.48 -5.76 -0.47
N PHE A 84 13.77 -4.81 -1.07
CA PHE A 84 14.10 -4.25 -2.38
C PHE A 84 15.38 -3.39 -2.35
N SER A 85 15.65 -2.68 -1.26
CA SER A 85 16.80 -1.80 -1.11
C SER A 85 18.07 -2.46 -0.58
N ARG A 86 18.05 -3.79 -0.38
CA ARG A 86 19.23 -4.59 0.00
C ARG A 86 19.97 -5.07 -1.25
#